data_AF-X0S039-F1
#
_entry.id   AF-X0S039-F1
#
_cell.length_a   1.000
_cell.length_b   1.000
_cell.length_c   1.000
_cell.angle_alpha   90.00
_cell.angle_beta   90.00
_cell.angle_gamma   90.00
#
_symmetry.space_group_name_H-M   'P 1'
#
loop_
_entity.id
_entity.type
_entity.pdbx_description
1 polymer ?
#
loop_
_entity_poly.entity_id
_entity_poly.type
_entity_poly.pdbx_seq_one_letter_code
_entity_poly.pdbx_strand_id
1 'polypeptide(L)'
;DSKKPDALTIAEMAGPRWAIVQALAQLLDERGAGKLCLHHLGCDREMAELARSFGWRSKPRGFHGTVGIIDPLGFWQACAPLFAERLGAGRAGRLRLAADGPLRITCGDEQIELDGTGELTNLVFLAPHRRSELATGLPPGSDLAAMLNELFPLPLVDYGLNYI
;
A
#
# COMPACT_ATOMS: atom_id res chain seq x y z
N ASP A 1 16.56 -30.71 -25.51
CA ASP A 1 15.35 -29.87 -25.41
C ASP A 1 14.97 -29.57 -23.98
N SER A 2 15.29 -28.37 -23.52
CA SER A 2 14.79 -27.88 -22.24
C SER A 2 13.36 -27.40 -22.43
N LYS A 3 12.41 -27.99 -21.71
CA LYS A 3 10.97 -27.69 -21.80
C LYS A 3 10.78 -26.20 -21.50
N LYS A 4 10.37 -25.41 -22.49
CA LYS A 4 10.10 -23.97 -22.29
C LYS A 4 9.01 -23.82 -21.23
N PRO A 5 9.15 -22.87 -20.29
CA PRO A 5 8.11 -22.65 -19.28
C PRO A 5 6.88 -22.02 -19.95
N ASP A 6 5.70 -22.62 -19.73
CA ASP A 6 4.42 -22.07 -20.22
C ASP A 6 4.14 -20.66 -19.63
N ALA A 7 4.71 -20.35 -18.47
CA ALA A 7 4.57 -19.06 -17.81
C ALA A 7 5.88 -18.58 -17.14
N LEU A 8 6.20 -17.31 -17.31
CA LEU A 8 7.22 -16.60 -16.55
C LEU A 8 6.61 -15.90 -15.35
N THR A 9 7.34 -15.89 -14.23
CA THR A 9 6.99 -15.07 -13.07
C THR A 9 8.12 -14.10 -12.80
N ILE A 10 7.81 -12.80 -12.82
CA ILE A 10 8.71 -11.75 -12.36
C ILE A 10 8.45 -11.56 -10.87
N ALA A 11 9.44 -11.94 -10.06
CA ALA A 11 9.38 -11.83 -8.62
C ALA A 11 9.58 -10.39 -8.14
N GLU A 12 10.53 -9.67 -8.75
CA GLU A 12 10.89 -8.30 -8.37
C GLU A 12 10.92 -7.39 -9.60
N MET A 13 10.61 -6.12 -9.40
CA MET A 13 10.78 -5.08 -10.41
C MET A 13 11.28 -3.80 -9.75
N ALA A 14 12.22 -3.13 -10.41
CA ALA A 14 12.74 -1.83 -9.99
C ALA A 14 12.86 -0.92 -11.22
N GLY A 15 12.47 0.35 -11.06
CA GLY A 15 12.51 1.36 -12.11
C GLY A 15 11.14 1.93 -12.52
N PRO A 16 11.11 2.77 -13.58
CA PRO A 16 9.89 3.39 -14.07
C PRO A 16 8.90 2.34 -14.59
N ARG A 17 7.62 2.45 -14.22
CA ARG A 17 6.62 1.40 -14.52
C ARG A 17 6.35 1.31 -16.01
N TRP A 18 6.36 2.44 -16.71
CA TRP A 18 6.24 2.46 -18.17
C TRP A 18 7.36 1.68 -18.86
N ALA A 19 8.62 1.81 -18.39
CA ALA A 19 9.76 1.13 -19.00
C ALA A 19 9.68 -0.38 -18.76
N ILE A 20 9.29 -0.79 -17.55
CA ILE A 20 9.03 -2.18 -17.20
C ILE A 20 7.97 -2.76 -18.14
N VAL A 21 6.82 -2.08 -18.29
CA VAL A 21 5.71 -2.53 -19.13
C VAL A 21 6.12 -2.69 -20.60
N GLN A 22 6.89 -1.75 -21.15
CA GLN A 22 7.38 -1.83 -22.54
C GLN A 22 8.33 -3.02 -22.76
N ALA A 23 9.10 -3.41 -21.74
CA ALA A 23 10.03 -4.54 -21.83
C ALA A 23 9.37 -5.92 -21.70
N LEU A 24 8.14 -6.02 -21.17
CA LEU A 24 7.52 -7.33 -20.89
C LEU A 24 7.26 -8.17 -22.15
N ALA A 25 6.89 -7.53 -23.26
CA ALA A 25 6.64 -8.23 -24.53
C ALA A 25 7.94 -8.85 -25.08
N GLN A 26 9.03 -8.08 -25.07
CA GLN A 26 10.35 -8.57 -25.44
C GLN A 26 10.78 -9.75 -24.56
N LEU A 27 10.54 -9.67 -23.24
CA LEU A 27 10.88 -10.75 -22.32
C LEU A 27 10.12 -12.06 -22.61
N LEU A 28 8.83 -11.95 -22.97
CA LEU A 28 8.02 -13.10 -23.37
C LEU A 28 8.59 -13.80 -24.61
N ASP A 29 8.97 -13.01 -25.62
CA ASP A 29 9.54 -13.50 -26.88
C ASP A 29 10.91 -14.16 -26.66
N GLU A 30 11.81 -13.49 -25.94
CA GLU A 30 13.17 -13.98 -25.65
C GLU A 30 13.17 -15.31 -24.89
N ARG A 31 12.18 -15.49 -24.00
CA ARG A 31 12.04 -16.71 -23.19
C ARG A 31 11.11 -17.74 -23.83
N GLY A 32 10.41 -17.38 -24.91
CA GLY A 32 9.43 -18.21 -25.59
C GLY A 32 8.30 -18.69 -24.68
N ALA A 33 7.83 -17.84 -23.77
CA ALA A 33 6.75 -18.15 -22.84
C ALA A 33 5.41 -17.65 -23.37
N GLY A 34 4.32 -18.37 -23.10
CA GLY A 34 2.97 -17.97 -23.51
C GLY A 34 2.29 -16.99 -22.56
N LYS A 35 2.84 -16.83 -21.35
CA LYS A 35 2.28 -15.99 -20.30
C LYS A 35 3.37 -15.40 -19.40
N LEU A 36 3.11 -14.21 -18.89
CA LEU A 36 3.92 -13.56 -17.85
C LEU A 36 3.02 -13.16 -16.67
N CYS A 37 3.52 -13.40 -15.47
CA CYS A 37 2.95 -12.94 -14.21
C CYS A 37 3.92 -11.95 -13.58
N LEU A 38 3.47 -10.72 -13.36
CA LEU A 38 4.24 -9.69 -12.68
C LEU A 38 3.65 -9.47 -11.27
N HIS A 39 4.50 -9.57 -10.25
CA HIS A 39 4.12 -9.18 -8.90
C HIS A 39 4.41 -7.68 -8.70
N HIS A 40 3.45 -6.96 -8.15
CA HIS A 40 3.60 -5.56 -7.77
C HIS A 40 2.91 -5.30 -6.42
N LEU A 41 3.34 -4.22 -5.75
CA LEU A 41 2.73 -3.81 -4.50
C LEU A 41 1.31 -3.28 -4.75
N GLY A 42 0.38 -3.61 -3.85
CA GLY A 42 -1.01 -3.13 -3.95
C GLY A 42 -1.16 -1.61 -3.83
N CYS A 43 -0.17 -0.93 -3.24
CA CYS A 43 -0.10 0.53 -3.15
C CYS A 43 0.52 1.20 -4.39
N ASP A 44 1.03 0.44 -5.37
CA ASP A 44 1.61 0.96 -6.61
C ASP A 44 0.49 1.37 -7.59
N ARG A 45 0.04 2.63 -7.47
CA ARG A 45 -1.05 3.18 -8.28
C ARG A 45 -0.71 3.25 -9.76
N GLU A 46 0.52 3.65 -10.10
CA GLU A 46 0.97 3.78 -11.48
C GLU A 46 0.92 2.42 -12.20
N MET A 47 1.46 1.37 -11.57
CA MET A 47 1.39 0.03 -12.15
C MET A 47 -0.05 -0.48 -12.27
N ALA A 48 -0.91 -0.19 -11.29
CA ALA A 48 -2.32 -0.58 -11.35
C ALA A 48 -3.08 0.09 -12.51
N GLU A 49 -2.79 1.36 -12.79
CA GLU A 49 -3.38 2.09 -13.91
C GLU A 49 -2.86 1.59 -15.26
N LEU A 50 -1.55 1.35 -15.38
CA LEU A 50 -0.95 0.76 -16.57
C LEU A 50 -1.55 -0.61 -16.86
N ALA A 51 -1.58 -1.51 -15.88
CA ALA A 51 -2.18 -2.84 -16.03
C ALA A 51 -3.63 -2.76 -16.54
N ARG A 52 -4.43 -1.82 -16.01
CA ARG A 52 -5.81 -1.59 -16.48
C ARG A 52 -5.85 -1.10 -17.93
N SER A 53 -4.98 -0.16 -18.31
CA SER A 53 -4.91 0.40 -19.66
C SER A 53 -4.57 -0.65 -20.72
N PHE A 54 -3.77 -1.66 -20.37
CA PHE A 54 -3.43 -2.79 -21.23
C PHE A 54 -4.41 -3.97 -21.12
N GLY A 55 -5.49 -3.84 -20.33
CA GLY A 55 -6.49 -4.90 -20.14
C GLY A 55 -6.00 -6.13 -19.36
N TRP A 56 -4.93 -5.96 -18.56
CA TRP A 56 -4.37 -7.06 -17.78
C TRP A 56 -5.23 -7.38 -16.55
N ARG A 57 -5.29 -8.66 -16.22
CA ARG A 57 -6.00 -9.14 -15.03
C ARG A 57 -5.07 -9.05 -13.83
N SER A 58 -5.50 -8.33 -12.79
CA SER A 58 -4.83 -8.32 -11.48
C SER A 58 -5.67 -9.08 -10.47
N LYS A 59 -5.00 -9.82 -9.57
CA LYS A 59 -5.63 -10.49 -8.43
C LYS A 59 -4.85 -10.11 -7.17
N PRO A 60 -5.53 -9.74 -6.06
CA PRO A 60 -4.85 -9.56 -4.79
C PRO A 60 -4.15 -10.85 -4.36
N ARG A 61 -2.94 -10.71 -3.83
CA ARG A 61 -2.24 -11.78 -3.09
C ARG A 61 -2.19 -11.37 -1.63
N GLY A 62 -2.42 -12.32 -0.73
CA GLY A 62 -2.22 -12.09 0.70
C GLY A 62 -0.76 -11.80 1.02
N PHE A 63 -0.52 -11.12 2.14
CA PHE A 63 0.81 -10.99 2.72
C PHE A 63 1.18 -12.28 3.47
N HIS A 64 2.36 -12.84 3.21
CA HIS A 64 2.82 -14.11 3.80
C HIS A 64 3.56 -13.85 5.13
N GLY A 65 2.95 -13.10 6.05
CA GLY A 65 3.56 -12.74 7.32
C GLY A 65 2.58 -12.08 8.28
N THR A 66 3.08 -11.74 9.46
CA THR A 66 2.37 -10.89 10.43
C THR A 66 3.14 -9.59 10.59
N VAL A 67 2.42 -8.48 10.54
CA VAL A 67 2.96 -7.14 10.84
C VAL A 67 2.24 -6.60 12.07
N GLY A 68 2.94 -5.82 12.88
CA GLY A 68 2.35 -5.15 14.03
C GLY A 68 3.12 -3.88 14.37
N ILE A 69 2.39 -2.80 14.65
CA ILE A 69 2.96 -1.55 15.17
C ILE A 69 3.09 -1.70 16.69
N ILE A 70 4.32 -1.85 17.19
CA ILE A 70 4.60 -2.05 18.63
C ILE A 70 4.74 -0.73 19.40
N ASP A 71 5.16 0.34 18.72
CA ASP A 71 5.27 1.70 19.27
C ASP A 71 4.48 2.65 18.36
N PRO A 72 3.19 2.89 18.65
CA PRO A 72 2.34 3.77 17.86
C PRO A 72 2.90 5.19 17.71
N LEU A 73 3.40 5.78 18.80
CA LEU A 73 3.90 7.15 18.79
C LEU A 73 5.20 7.26 18.02
N GLY A 74 6.15 6.36 18.26
CA GLY A 74 7.40 6.30 17.51
C GLY A 74 7.16 6.04 16.01
N PHE A 75 6.25 5.13 15.68
CA PHE A 75 5.84 4.89 14.29
C PHE A 75 5.26 6.15 13.64
N TRP A 76 4.35 6.84 14.32
CA TRP A 76 3.71 8.05 13.79
C TRP A 76 4.71 9.18 13.55
N GLN A 77 5.65 9.37 14.49
CA GLN A 77 6.73 10.34 14.36
C GLN A 77 7.68 9.99 13.22
N ALA A 78 8.06 8.72 13.09
CA ALA A 78 8.92 8.25 12.00
C ALA A 78 8.25 8.42 10.63
N CYS A 79 6.92 8.33 10.56
CA CYS A 79 6.16 8.54 9.33
C CYS A 79 5.89 10.02 9.00
N ALA A 80 6.19 10.96 9.90
CA ALA A 80 5.88 12.38 9.69
C ALA A 80 6.47 12.95 8.37
N PRO A 81 7.70 12.62 7.95
CA PRO A 81 8.22 13.05 6.65
C PRO A 81 7.39 12.53 5.47
N LEU A 82 7.00 11.25 5.51
CA LEU A 82 6.15 10.64 4.48
C LEU A 82 4.75 11.29 4.44
N PHE A 83 4.21 11.64 5.61
CA PHE A 83 2.91 12.33 5.67
C PHE A 83 2.99 13.71 5.05
N ALA A 84 4.08 14.45 5.33
CA ALA A 84 4.32 15.76 4.74
C ALA A 84 4.52 15.68 3.22
N GLU A 85 5.19 14.63 2.71
CA GLU A 85 5.34 14.39 1.28
C GLU A 85 4.00 14.11 0.60
N ARG A 86 3.19 13.20 1.15
CA ARG A 86 1.92 12.78 0.53
C ARG A 86 0.83 13.85 0.62
N LEU A 87 0.66 14.47 1.79
CA LEU A 87 -0.46 15.40 2.04
C LEU A 87 -0.08 16.88 1.85
N GLY A 88 1.21 17.18 1.82
CA GLY A 88 1.75 18.52 2.03
C GLY A 88 1.87 18.86 3.53
N ALA A 89 2.89 19.65 3.88
CA ALA A 89 3.26 19.97 5.27
C ALA A 89 2.10 20.57 6.10
N GLY A 90 1.26 21.43 5.51
CA GLY A 90 0.14 22.05 6.21
C GLY A 90 -0.94 21.05 6.64
N ARG A 91 -1.32 20.13 5.73
CA ARG A 91 -2.31 19.08 6.03
C ARG A 91 -1.71 18.04 6.98
N ALA A 92 -0.50 17.57 6.73
CA ALA A 92 0.20 16.63 7.61
C ALA A 92 0.33 17.19 9.04
N GLY A 93 0.61 18.50 9.16
CA GLY A 93 0.70 19.21 10.44
C GLY A 93 -0.60 19.29 11.23
N ARG A 94 -1.76 18.92 10.67
CA ARG A 94 -3.05 18.83 11.40
C ARG A 94 -3.28 17.45 12.02
N LEU A 95 -2.59 16.42 11.54
CA LEU A 95 -2.76 15.05 12.04
C LEU A 95 -2.02 14.85 13.37
N ARG A 96 -2.71 14.30 14.36
CA ARG A 96 -2.11 13.92 15.64
C ARG A 96 -2.52 12.50 16.01
N LEU A 97 -1.61 11.78 16.63
CA LEU A 97 -1.86 10.52 17.31
C LEU A 97 -1.68 10.74 18.81
N ALA A 98 -2.67 10.34 19.60
CA ALA A 98 -2.61 10.29 21.05
C ALA A 98 -2.67 8.84 21.55
N ALA A 99 -1.98 8.56 22.65
CA ALA A 99 -1.84 7.23 23.24
C ALA A 99 -1.90 7.26 24.79
N ASP A 100 -2.56 8.28 25.34
CA ASP A 100 -2.84 8.49 26.77
C ASP A 100 -4.08 7.70 27.26
N GLY A 101 -4.57 6.77 26.42
CA GLY A 101 -5.76 5.93 26.61
C GLY A 101 -5.94 5.05 25.37
N PRO A 102 -7.18 4.83 24.89
CA PRO A 102 -7.40 4.32 23.55
C PRO A 102 -6.63 5.14 22.52
N LEU A 103 -6.07 4.48 21.50
CA LEU A 103 -5.33 5.19 20.47
C LEU A 103 -6.30 6.11 19.71
N ARG A 104 -5.92 7.36 19.52
CA ARG A 104 -6.80 8.34 18.86
C ARG A 104 -6.06 9.08 17.77
N ILE A 105 -6.61 9.09 16.56
CA ILE A 105 -6.12 9.92 15.46
C ILE A 105 -7.08 11.09 15.31
N THR A 106 -6.53 12.31 15.27
CA THR A 106 -7.31 13.55 15.19
C THR A 106 -6.87 14.43 14.03
N CYS A 107 -7.81 15.20 13.47
CA CYS A 107 -7.58 16.28 12.53
C CYS A 107 -8.63 17.37 12.74
N GLY A 108 -8.24 18.49 13.37
CA GLY A 108 -9.21 19.52 13.76
C GLY A 108 -10.22 18.96 14.77
N ASP A 109 -11.51 19.08 14.46
CA ASP A 109 -12.61 18.58 15.30
C ASP A 109 -12.97 17.11 15.01
N GLU A 110 -12.36 16.50 13.99
CA GLU A 110 -12.60 15.10 13.64
C GLU A 110 -11.63 14.18 14.37
N GLN A 111 -12.14 13.04 14.84
CA GLN A 111 -11.35 12.02 15.50
C GLN A 111 -11.85 10.62 15.20
N ILE A 112 -10.93 9.66 15.22
CA ILE A 112 -11.24 8.24 15.32
C ILE A 112 -10.53 7.66 16.53
N GLU A 113 -11.25 6.80 17.25
CA GLU A 113 -10.67 5.99 18.31
C GLU A 113 -10.39 4.59 17.75
N LEU A 114 -9.26 4.04 18.17
CA LEU A 114 -8.77 2.73 17.77
C LEU A 114 -8.59 1.87 19.02
N ASP A 115 -9.09 0.65 18.97
CA ASP A 115 -8.95 -0.35 20.04
C ASP A 115 -7.55 -0.98 20.03
N GLY A 116 -6.56 -0.15 20.32
CA GLY A 116 -5.17 -0.53 20.44
C GLY A 116 -4.43 -0.70 19.11
N THR A 117 -3.25 -1.31 19.21
CA THR A 117 -2.27 -1.35 18.11
C THR A 117 -2.70 -2.21 16.92
N GLY A 118 -3.60 -3.18 17.13
CA GLY A 118 -4.15 -4.02 16.08
C GLY A 118 -4.95 -3.21 15.06
N GLU A 119 -5.85 -2.35 15.52
CA GLU A 119 -6.65 -1.49 14.64
C GLU A 119 -5.78 -0.43 13.95
N LEU A 120 -4.80 0.14 14.64
CA LEU A 120 -3.82 1.03 13.99
C LEU A 120 -3.05 0.29 12.88
N THR A 121 -2.59 -0.93 13.15
CA THR A 121 -1.88 -1.76 12.17
C THR A 121 -2.78 -2.04 10.96
N ASN A 122 -4.04 -2.39 11.20
CA ASN A 122 -5.02 -2.63 10.14
C ASN A 122 -5.29 -1.38 9.31
N LEU A 123 -5.45 -0.22 9.95
CA LEU A 123 -5.64 1.06 9.26
C LEU A 123 -4.43 1.39 8.37
N VAL A 124 -3.21 1.20 8.87
CA VAL A 124 -1.99 1.55 8.16
C VAL A 124 -1.72 0.62 6.98
N PHE A 125 -1.93 -0.69 7.12
CA PHE A 125 -1.44 -1.68 6.15
C PHE A 125 -2.53 -2.37 5.31
N LEU A 126 -3.78 -2.44 5.78
CA LEU A 126 -4.83 -3.08 4.98
C LEU A 126 -5.28 -2.18 3.82
N ALA A 127 -5.58 -2.80 2.69
CA ALA A 127 -6.17 -2.09 1.55
C ALA A 127 -7.56 -1.52 1.92
N PRO A 128 -7.99 -0.39 1.32
CA PRO A 128 -9.24 0.29 1.71
C PRO A 128 -10.49 -0.61 1.72
N HIS A 129 -10.61 -1.53 0.76
CA HIS A 129 -11.75 -2.46 0.70
C HIS A 129 -11.80 -3.46 1.88
N ARG A 130 -10.67 -3.68 2.57
CA ARG A 130 -10.59 -4.50 3.80
C ARG A 130 -10.65 -3.65 5.07
N ARG A 131 -10.64 -2.32 4.96
CA ARG A 131 -10.82 -1.40 6.10
C ARG A 131 -12.27 -1.10 6.40
N SER A 132 -13.22 -1.54 5.58
CA SER A 132 -14.66 -1.38 5.83
C SER A 132 -15.09 -1.96 7.18
N GLU A 133 -14.29 -2.87 7.75
CA GLU A 133 -14.45 -3.42 9.10
C GLU A 133 -13.99 -2.48 10.22
N LEU A 134 -13.13 -1.48 9.93
CA LEU A 134 -12.80 -0.41 10.86
C LEU A 134 -13.98 0.59 10.85
N ALA A 135 -14.84 0.48 11.85
CA ALA A 135 -15.94 1.41 12.06
C ALA A 135 -15.39 2.77 12.51
N THR A 136 -14.91 3.58 11.55
CA THR A 136 -14.32 4.89 11.85
C THR A 136 -15.33 5.89 12.39
N GLY A 137 -16.63 5.68 12.15
CA GLY A 137 -17.70 6.59 12.58
C GLY A 137 -17.65 7.97 11.93
N LEU A 138 -16.79 8.16 10.92
CA LEU A 138 -16.59 9.46 10.27
C LEU A 138 -17.73 9.77 9.28
N PRO A 139 -18.17 11.04 9.20
CA PRO A 139 -19.21 11.44 8.28
C PRO A 139 -18.74 11.36 6.81
N PRO A 140 -19.67 11.20 5.84
CA PRO A 140 -19.34 11.35 4.42
C PRO A 140 -18.70 12.71 4.14
N GLY A 141 -17.57 12.71 3.40
CA GLY A 141 -16.81 13.93 3.11
C GLY A 141 -15.86 14.38 4.22
N SER A 142 -15.67 13.56 5.27
CA SER A 142 -14.69 13.81 6.32
C SER A 142 -13.27 14.08 5.78
N ASP A 143 -12.67 15.17 6.25
CA ASP A 143 -11.30 15.58 5.95
C ASP A 143 -10.31 14.50 6.44
N LEU A 144 -10.52 14.01 7.66
CA LEU A 144 -9.74 12.95 8.27
C LEU A 144 -9.83 11.66 7.45
N ALA A 145 -11.03 11.26 7.03
CA ALA A 145 -11.21 10.08 6.18
C ALA A 145 -10.46 10.21 4.85
N ALA A 146 -10.54 11.38 4.20
CA ALA A 146 -9.84 11.66 2.96
C ALA A 146 -8.31 11.58 3.15
N MET A 147 -7.79 12.19 4.22
CA MET A 147 -6.36 12.18 4.55
C MET A 147 -5.85 10.75 4.84
N LEU A 148 -6.60 9.96 5.60
CA LEU A 148 -6.21 8.56 5.89
C LEU A 148 -6.23 7.68 4.62
N ASN A 149 -7.16 7.91 3.70
CA ASN A 149 -7.21 7.20 2.41
C ASN A 149 -6.09 7.60 1.45
N GLU A 150 -5.58 8.83 1.57
CA GLU A 150 -4.43 9.32 0.80
C GLU A 150 -3.10 8.82 1.38
N LEU A 151 -3.00 8.74 2.71
CA LEU A 151 -1.83 8.21 3.40
C LEU A 151 -1.70 6.71 3.29
N PHE A 152 -2.80 5.97 3.43
CA PHE A 152 -2.75 4.52 3.62
C PHE A 152 -3.46 3.78 2.49
N PRO A 153 -2.98 2.58 2.08
CA PRO A 153 -2.06 1.75 2.84
C PRO A 153 -0.59 2.12 2.62
N LEU A 154 0.22 1.87 3.65
CA LEU A 154 1.67 1.81 3.49
C LEU A 154 2.06 0.47 2.86
N PRO A 155 3.14 0.44 2.06
CA PRO A 155 3.67 -0.81 1.52
C PRO A 155 4.06 -1.76 2.66
N LEU A 156 3.67 -3.02 2.53
CA LEU A 156 4.23 -4.09 3.35
C LEU A 156 5.55 -4.54 2.76
N VAL A 157 6.53 -4.77 3.62
CA VAL A 157 7.77 -5.45 3.23
C VAL A 157 7.47 -6.94 3.06
N ASP A 158 7.15 -7.36 1.85
CA ASP A 158 7.20 -8.76 1.44
C ASP A 158 8.62 -9.31 1.63
N TYR A 159 8.72 -10.34 2.49
CA TYR A 159 9.99 -10.98 2.81
C TYR A 159 10.59 -11.64 1.56
N GLY A 160 11.86 -11.35 1.29
CA GLY A 160 12.56 -11.87 0.12
C GLY A 160 12.47 -10.98 -1.12
N LEU A 161 11.80 -9.82 -1.05
CA LEU A 161 11.96 -8.75 -2.03
C LEU A 161 13.05 -7.76 -1.60
N ASN A 162 13.93 -7.38 -2.51
CA ASN A 162 14.84 -6.25 -2.30
C ASN A 162 14.11 -4.93 -2.55
N TYR A 163 14.13 -4.04 -1.55
CA TYR A 163 13.63 -2.67 -1.68
C TYR A 163 14.82 -1.78 -2.01
N ILE A 164 14.87 -1.26 -3.25
CA ILE A 164 15.87 -0.28 -3.72
C ILE A 164 15.18 1.08 -3.86
#